data_AF-A0A1S9CYN9-F1
#
_entry.id   AF-A0A1S9CYN9-F1
#
_cell.length_a   1.000
_cell.length_b   1.000
_cell.length_c   1.000
_cell.angle_alpha   90.00
_cell.angle_beta   90.00
_cell.angle_gamma   90.00
#
_symmetry.space_group_name_H-M   'P 1'
#
loop_
_entity.id
_entity.type
_entity.pdbx_description
1 polymer ?
#
loop_
_entity_poly.entity_id
_entity_poly.type
_entity_poly.pdbx_seq_one_letter_code
_entity_poly.pdbx_strand_id
1 'polypeptide(L)' 'MIPKTAYEVLPYVYIGAGFTAALFLYNSYAIVSGILFLTVAAVIFRMRLKNRTDRMERFERLYTREKKKNE' A
#
# COMPACT_ATOMS: atom_id res chain seq x y z
N MET A 1 8.94 0.89 16.77
CA MET A 1 8.47 1.78 15.69
C MET A 1 9.05 1.27 14.38
N ILE A 2 8.21 0.72 13.50
CA ILE A 2 8.70 0.24 12.20
C ILE A 2 9.11 1.47 11.38
N PRO A 3 10.34 1.52 10.85
CA PRO A 3 10.83 2.70 10.14
C PRO A 3 9.96 2.98 8.92
N LYS A 4 9.49 4.23 8.82
CA LYS A 4 8.60 4.74 7.76
C LYS A 4 9.10 4.36 6.35
N THR A 5 10.41 4.42 6.18
CA THR A 5 11.13 4.09 4.95
C THR A 5 10.98 2.63 4.54
N ALA A 6 11.03 1.68 5.49
CA ALA A 6 10.80 0.26 5.18
C ALA A 6 9.37 0.03 4.66
N TYR A 7 8.40 0.78 5.20
CA TYR A 7 7.01 0.74 4.75
C TYR A 7 6.79 1.43 3.39
N GLU A 8 7.57 2.48 3.09
CA GLU A 8 7.50 3.19 1.82
C GLU A 8 8.15 2.42 0.67
N VAL A 9 9.19 1.62 0.94
CA VAL A 9 9.96 0.87 -0.06
C VAL A 9 9.30 -0.47 -0.42
N LEU A 10 8.53 -1.06 0.49
CA LEU A 10 7.82 -2.35 0.28
C LEU A 10 7.06 -2.47 -1.05
N PRO A 11 6.15 -1.54 -1.44
CA PRO A 11 5.38 -1.68 -2.68
C PRO A 11 6.27 -1.59 -3.93
N TYR A 12 7.34 -0.81 -3.89
CA TYR A 12 8.30 -0.71 -5.01
C TYR A 12 9.13 -1.98 -5.17
N VAL A 13 9.49 -2.62 -4.06
CA VAL A 13 10.21 -3.91 -4.08
C VAL A 13 9.32 -5.03 -4.62
N TYR A 14 8.03 -5.07 -4.26
CA TYR A 14 7.10 -6.08 -4.80
C TYR A 14 6.83 -5.89 -6.30
N ILE A 15 6.63 -4.65 -6.77
CA ILE A 15 6.45 -4.37 -8.21
C ILE A 15 7.76 -4.67 -8.97
N GLY A 16 8.90 -4.24 -8.42
CA GLY A 16 10.22 -4.48 -9.00
C GLY A 16 10.52 -5.97 -9.15
N ALA A 17 10.33 -6.75 -8.09
CA ALA A 17 10.57 -8.19 -8.06
C ALA A 17 9.64 -8.97 -9.01
N GLY A 18 8.35 -8.61 -9.07
CA GLY A 18 7.42 -9.22 -10.02
C GLY A 18 7.77 -8.91 -11.48
N PHE A 19 8.22 -7.68 -11.76
CA PHE A 19 8.60 -7.25 -13.10
C PHE A 19 9.92 -7.89 -13.56
N THR A 20 10.94 -7.98 -12.70
CA THR A 20 12.17 -8.71 -13.03
C THR A 20 11.92 -10.21 -13.19
N ALA A 21 11.08 -10.83 -12.35
CA ALA A 21 10.72 -12.23 -12.50
C ALA A 21 9.99 -12.51 -13.82
N ALA A 22 9.07 -11.63 -14.23
CA ALA A 22 8.33 -11.76 -15.48
C ALA A 22 9.21 -11.54 -16.73
N LEU A 23 10.19 -10.64 -16.67
CA LEU A 23 11.09 -10.37 -17.79
C LEU A 23 12.18 -11.43 -17.98
N PHE A 24 12.70 -12.00 -16.88
CA PHE A 24 13.83 -12.94 -16.95
C PHE A 24 13.42 -14.40 -17.12
N LEU A 25 12.18 -14.80 -16.76
CA LEU A 25 11.76 -16.19 -16.87
C LEU A 25 10.67 -16.39 -17.93
N TYR A 26 11.05 -16.97 -19.06
CA TYR A 26 10.16 -17.44 -20.13
C TYR A 26 9.54 -18.82 -19.78
N ASN A 27 9.01 -18.96 -18.56
CA ASN A 27 8.52 -20.24 -18.05
C ASN A 27 7.14 -20.05 -17.38
N SER A 28 6.24 -21.02 -17.51
CA SER A 28 4.87 -20.97 -16.98
C SER A 28 4.81 -20.65 -15.48
N TYR A 29 5.82 -21.07 -14.72
CA TYR A 29 5.97 -20.74 -13.30
C TYR A 29 6.20 -19.25 -13.02
N ALA A 30 6.82 -18.52 -13.96
CA ALA A 30 7.03 -17.08 -13.85
C ALA A 30 5.71 -16.31 -13.92
N ILE A 31 4.79 -16.76 -14.79
CA ILE A 31 3.46 -16.18 -14.92
C ILE A 31 2.70 -16.32 -13.60
N VAL A 32 2.73 -17.51 -12.98
CA VAL A 32 2.10 -17.75 -11.67
C VAL A 32 2.70 -16.86 -10.58
N SER A 33 4.03 -16.73 -10.55
CA SER A 33 4.70 -15.83 -9.60
C SER A 33 4.33 -14.37 -9.83
N GLY A 34 4.23 -13.92 -11.09
CA GLY A 34 3.81 -12.56 -11.44
C GLY A 34 2.39 -12.24 -10.97
N ILE A 35 1.45 -13.18 -11.12
CA ILE A 35 0.09 -13.04 -10.59
C ILE A 35 0.09 -12.96 -9.06
N LEU A 36 0.93 -13.77 -8.39
CA LEU A 36 1.09 -13.73 -6.94
C LEU A 36 1.60 -12.35 -6.49
N PHE A 37 2.63 -11.82 -7.16
CA PHE A 37 3.18 -10.49 -6.92
C PHE A 37 2.16 -9.37 -7.15
N LEU A 38 1.36 -9.45 -8.22
CA LEU A 38 0.27 -8.49 -8.47
C LEU A 38 -0.81 -8.53 -7.38
N THR A 39 -1.16 -9.72 -6.91
CA THR A 39 -2.16 -9.88 -5.85
C THR A 39 -1.68 -9.26 -4.54
N VAL A 40 -0.41 -9.51 -4.19
CA VAL A 40 0.22 -8.90 -3.01
C VAL A 40 0.31 -7.38 -3.16
N ALA A 41 0.69 -6.88 -4.33
CA ALA A 41 0.71 -5.44 -4.60
C ALA A 41 -0.68 -4.80 -4.43
N ALA A 42 -1.74 -5.44 -4.93
CA ALA A 42 -3.11 -4.97 -4.79
C ALA A 42 -3.59 -4.94 -3.32
N VAL A 43 -3.25 -5.96 -2.53
CA VAL A 43 -3.56 -6.01 -1.08
C VAL A 43 -2.85 -4.89 -0.33
N ILE A 44 -1.56 -4.68 -0.60
CA ILE A 44 -0.78 -3.59 0.00
C ILE A 44 -1.38 -2.23 -0.39
N PHE A 45 -1.80 -2.07 -1.64
CA PHE A 45 -2.43 -0.84 -2.12
C PHE A 45 -3.76 -0.56 -1.41
N ARG A 46 -4.61 -1.58 -1.22
CA ARG A 46 -5.86 -1.49 -0.46
C ARG A 46 -5.62 -1.09 1.00
N MET A 47 -4.63 -1.70 1.66
CA MET A 47 -4.25 -1.32 3.03
C MET A 47 -3.76 0.13 3.10
N ARG A 48 -2.99 0.59 2.09
CA ARG A 48 -2.52 1.98 2.02
C ARG A 48 -3.65 2.97 1.82
N LEU A 49 -4.64 2.62 0.99
CA LEU A 49 -5.81 3.47 0.73
C LEU A 49 -6.64 3.65 2.00
N LYS A 50 -6.91 2.54 2.71
CA LYS A 50 -7.63 2.55 4.00
C LYS A 50 -6.92 3.43 5.04
N ASN A 51 -5.59 3.33 5.15
CA ASN A 51 -4.81 4.12 6.09
C ASN A 51 -4.75 5.63 5.75
N ARG A 52 -5.03 6.05 4.51
CA ARG A 52 -5.18 7.47 4.14
C ARG A 52 -6.58 7.98 4.49
N THR A 53 -7.62 7.18 4.24
CA THR A 53 -9.01 7.51 4.56
C THR A 53 -9.22 7.64 6.07
N ASP A 54 -8.73 6.67 6.87
CA ASP A 54 -8.87 6.70 8.34
C ASP A 54 -8.22 7.95 8.97
N ARG A 55 -7.14 8.45 8.36
CA ARG A 55 -6.47 9.66 8.84
C ARG A 55 -7.31 10.90 8.56
N MET A 56 -7.92 10.99 7.36
CA MET A 56 -8.79 12.10 6.98
C MET A 56 -10.03 12.18 7.87
N GLU A 57 -10.71 11.06 8.09
CA GLU A 57 -11.88 11.00 8.99
C GLU A 57 -11.55 11.40 10.44
N ARG A 58 -10.33 11.09 10.91
CA ARG A 58 -9.88 11.55 12.23
C ARG A 58 -9.71 13.06 12.29
N PHE A 59 -9.11 13.67 11.26
CA PHE A 59 -8.93 15.12 11.20
C PHE A 59 -10.28 15.85 11.13
N GLU A 60 -11.22 15.35 10.35
CA GLU A 60 -12.55 15.94 10.22
C GLU A 60 -13.34 15.90 11.55
N ARG A 61 -13.23 14.80 12.30
CA ARG A 61 -13.80 14.68 13.65
C ARG A 61 -13.15 15.64 14.65
N LEU A 62 -11.84 15.85 14.56
CA LEU A 62 -11.15 16.81 15.43
C LEU A 62 -11.53 18.26 15.09
N TYR A 63 -11.58 18.60 13.80
CA TYR A 63 -11.99 19.93 13.35
C TYR A 63 -13.42 20.25 13.78
N THR A 64 -14.35 19.30 13.61
CA THR A 64 -15.75 19.45 14.04
C THR A 64 -15.86 19.62 15.57
N ARG A 65 -15.04 18.91 16.35
CA ARG A 65 -15.01 19.05 17.81
C ARG A 65 -14.46 20.40 18.27
N GLU A 66 -13.39 20.88 17.65
CA GLU A 66 -12.80 22.20 17.95
C GLU A 66 -13.77 23.33 17.60
N LYS A 67 -14.45 23.25 16.46
CA LYS A 67 -15.47 24.23 16.09
C LYS A 67 -16.60 24.31 17.12
N LYS A 68 -17.12 23.17 17.56
CA LYS A 68 -18.22 23.10 18.55
C LYS A 68 -17.81 23.58 19.97
N LYS A 69 -16.51 23.64 20.27
CA LYS A 69 -15.99 24.10 21.56
C LYS A 69 -15.83 25.63 21.60
N ASN A 70 -15.64 26.26 20.45
CA ASN A 70 -15.39 27.69 20.31
C ASN A 70 -16.65 28.49 19.91
N GLU A 71 -17.80 27.83 19.83
CA GLU A 71 -19.14 28.39 19.56
C GLU A 71 -20.00 28.27 20.82
#